data_AF-A0A936U6X6-F1
#
_entry.id   AF-A0A936U6X6-F1
#
_cell.length_a   1.000
_cell.length_b   1.000
_cell.length_c   1.000
_cell.angle_alpha   90.00
_cell.angle_beta   90.00
_cell.angle_gamma   90.00
#
_symmetry.space_group_name_H-M   'P 1'
#
loop_
_entity.id
_entity.type
_entity.pdbx_description
1 polymer ?
#
loop_
_entity_poly.entity_id
_entity_poly.type
_entity_poly.pdbx_seq_one_letter_code
_entity_poly.pdbx_strand_id
1 'polypeptide(L)'
;MAVAADTIELDEVTARKLIDEQLRRAGWQADSQALRRSRGTRPQEGRAVAIAEVPTSSGPVDDVLFVDHDAVAVVEAKRGSVDVPGVLEHQPIRCARDLHPDLVGRHGPWGEHQVPFTFATNGRPTLKQVKTKRGVWFRDLRLDTNLTKPLVGWWTPEGLKAARGGGVARVGPKPPALLGGWA
;
A
#
# COMPACT_ATOMS: atom_id res chain seq x y z
N MET A 1 10.09 5.36 -33.78
CA MET A 1 9.83 3.93 -33.51
C MET A 1 9.77 3.74 -32.01
N ALA A 2 8.58 3.83 -31.40
CA ALA A 2 8.41 3.64 -29.96
C ALA A 2 8.30 2.14 -29.69
N VAL A 3 9.28 1.56 -29.00
CA VAL A 3 9.24 0.16 -28.59
C VAL A 3 8.21 0.04 -27.46
N ALA A 4 7.20 -0.80 -27.66
CA ALA A 4 6.07 -0.99 -26.76
C ALA A 4 6.54 -1.50 -25.39
N ALA A 5 6.41 -0.66 -24.36
CA ALA A 5 6.64 -1.03 -22.96
C ALA A 5 5.54 -1.93 -22.36
N ASP A 6 4.62 -2.47 -23.17
CA ASP A 6 3.37 -3.08 -22.69
C ASP A 6 3.42 -4.61 -22.51
N THR A 7 4.56 -5.26 -22.83
CA THR A 7 4.70 -6.73 -22.80
C THR A 7 5.84 -7.24 -21.91
N ILE A 8 6.25 -6.49 -20.89
CA ILE A 8 7.11 -7.03 -19.84
C ILE A 8 6.20 -7.51 -18.70
N GLU A 9 5.91 -8.82 -18.68
CA GLU A 9 5.41 -9.43 -17.44
C GLU A 9 6.48 -9.22 -16.37
N LEU A 10 6.16 -8.38 -15.39
CA LEU A 10 7.03 -8.16 -14.24
C LEU A 10 6.84 -9.37 -13.35
N ASP A 11 7.93 -10.11 -13.12
CA ASP A 11 7.94 -11.09 -12.05
C ASP A 11 7.70 -10.41 -10.69
N GLU A 12 7.31 -11.20 -9.71
CA GLU A 12 6.93 -10.72 -8.39
C GLU A 12 8.07 -9.96 -7.70
N VAL A 13 9.31 -10.41 -7.90
CA VAL A 13 10.52 -9.77 -7.34
C VAL A 13 10.70 -8.36 -7.92
N THR A 14 10.54 -8.19 -9.22
CA THR A 14 10.66 -6.89 -9.89
C THR A 14 9.50 -5.98 -9.51
N ALA A 15 8.28 -6.51 -9.44
CA ALA A 15 7.11 -5.77 -8.97
C ALA A 15 7.35 -5.22 -7.54
N ARG A 16 7.90 -6.04 -6.64
CA ARG A 16 8.16 -5.62 -5.25
C ARG A 16 9.24 -4.56 -5.14
N LYS A 17 10.31 -4.66 -5.93
CA LYS A 17 11.33 -3.59 -6.01
C LYS A 17 10.75 -2.26 -6.51
N LEU A 18 9.84 -2.30 -7.48
CA LEU A 18 9.16 -1.09 -7.97
C LEU A 18 8.23 -0.49 -6.91
N ILE A 19 7.53 -1.33 -6.15
CA ILE A 19 6.68 -0.88 -5.03
C ILE A 19 7.53 -0.23 -3.94
N ASP A 20 8.65 -0.87 -3.54
CA ASP A 20 9.60 -0.32 -2.58
C ASP A 20 10.10 1.07 -3.00
N GLU A 21 10.41 1.25 -4.29
CA GLU A 21 10.83 2.55 -4.82
C GLU A 21 9.71 3.60 -4.77
N GLN A 22 8.49 3.22 -5.15
CA GLN A 22 7.34 4.14 -5.11
C GLN A 22 7.00 4.57 -3.68
N LEU A 23 7.03 3.64 -2.73
CA LEU A 23 6.86 3.91 -1.30
C LEU A 23 7.96 4.86 -0.80
N ARG A 24 9.23 4.61 -1.14
CA ARG A 24 10.35 5.51 -0.81
C ARG A 24 10.15 6.93 -1.34
N ARG A 25 9.70 7.08 -2.60
CA ARG A 25 9.40 8.41 -3.20
C ARG A 25 8.26 9.15 -2.47
N ALA A 26 7.36 8.41 -1.83
CA ALA A 26 6.28 8.94 -1.00
C ALA A 26 6.66 9.17 0.47
N GLY A 27 7.90 8.86 0.87
CA GLY A 27 8.43 9.13 2.22
C GLY A 27 8.47 7.92 3.16
N TRP A 28 8.16 6.71 2.67
CA TRP A 28 8.25 5.49 3.46
C TRP A 28 9.66 4.91 3.48
N GLN A 29 10.05 4.31 4.60
CA GLN A 29 11.20 3.41 4.66
C GLN A 29 10.74 2.04 4.15
N ALA A 30 11.16 1.68 2.93
CA ALA A 30 10.75 0.44 2.27
C ALA A 30 11.95 -0.26 1.62
N ASP A 31 12.14 -1.50 2.01
CA ASP A 31 13.04 -2.49 1.42
C ASP A 31 12.48 -3.85 1.79
N SER A 32 11.66 -4.42 0.92
CA SER A 32 10.96 -5.67 1.15
C SER A 32 11.89 -6.89 1.29
N GLN A 33 13.22 -6.75 1.12
CA GLN A 33 14.19 -7.80 1.42
C GLN A 33 14.81 -7.63 2.81
N ALA A 34 15.13 -6.40 3.20
CA ALA A 34 15.74 -6.10 4.50
C ALA A 34 14.70 -5.94 5.62
N LEU A 35 13.64 -5.19 5.37
CA LEU A 35 12.62 -4.77 6.33
C LEU A 35 11.46 -5.78 6.43
N ARG A 36 11.80 -7.05 6.64
CA ARG A 36 10.82 -8.15 6.78
C ARG A 36 10.52 -8.47 8.22
N ARG A 37 9.32 -8.98 8.48
CA ARG A 37 8.91 -9.47 9.80
C ARG A 37 9.81 -10.60 10.32
N SER A 38 10.14 -11.56 9.44
CA SER A 38 11.02 -12.70 9.72
C SER A 38 12.46 -12.31 10.06
N ARG A 39 12.89 -11.11 9.64
CA ARG A 39 14.22 -10.54 9.97
C ARG A 39 14.23 -9.70 11.25
N GLY A 40 13.16 -9.75 12.04
CA GLY A 40 13.07 -9.01 13.30
C GLY A 40 12.65 -7.54 13.15
N THR A 41 12.25 -7.10 11.94
CA THR A 41 11.75 -5.73 11.75
C THR A 41 10.47 -5.53 12.56
N ARG A 42 10.38 -4.41 13.27
CA ARG A 42 9.24 -4.04 14.11
C ARG A 42 8.90 -2.56 13.93
N PRO A 43 7.65 -2.15 14.22
CA PRO A 43 7.27 -0.74 14.29
C PRO A 43 8.05 -0.01 15.38
N GLN A 44 8.38 1.26 15.15
CA GLN A 44 9.24 2.06 16.03
C GLN A 44 8.77 3.51 16.03
N GLU A 45 8.72 4.12 17.22
CA GLU A 45 8.46 5.55 17.40
C GLU A 45 9.33 6.42 16.47
N GLY A 46 8.74 7.42 15.82
CA GLY A 46 9.43 8.34 14.93
C GLY A 46 9.78 7.77 13.55
N ARG A 47 9.31 6.55 13.20
CA ARG A 47 9.56 5.94 11.88
C ARG A 47 8.28 5.67 11.12
N ALA A 48 8.36 5.87 9.80
CA ALA A 48 7.35 5.43 8.84
C ALA A 48 7.92 4.30 7.99
N VAL A 49 7.50 3.06 8.25
CA VAL A 49 8.13 1.85 7.69
C VAL A 49 7.10 0.93 7.04
N ALA A 50 7.45 0.40 5.87
CA ALA A 50 6.76 -0.75 5.27
C ALA A 50 7.46 -2.02 5.76
N ILE A 51 6.73 -2.88 6.48
CA ILE A 51 7.24 -4.16 6.96
C ILE A 51 6.66 -5.27 6.11
N ALA A 52 7.54 -6.03 5.45
CA ALA A 52 7.15 -7.08 4.53
C ALA A 52 6.87 -8.44 5.22
N GLU A 53 6.03 -9.27 4.59
CA GLU A 53 5.70 -10.65 4.96
C GLU A 53 5.16 -10.75 6.39
N VAL A 54 4.13 -9.97 6.66
CA VAL A 54 3.52 -9.87 7.98
C VAL A 54 2.51 -11.01 8.16
N PRO A 55 2.64 -11.86 9.19
CA PRO A 55 1.69 -12.94 9.43
C PRO A 55 0.34 -12.40 9.91
N THR A 56 -0.74 -12.98 9.37
CA THR A 56 -2.12 -12.81 9.86
C THR A 56 -2.76 -14.19 10.01
N SER A 57 -3.90 -14.30 10.71
CA SER A 57 -4.62 -15.58 10.81
C SER A 57 -5.19 -16.07 9.46
N SER A 58 -5.36 -15.16 8.50
CA SER A 58 -5.85 -15.41 7.14
C SER A 58 -4.72 -15.63 6.11
N GLY A 59 -3.47 -15.78 6.56
CA GLY A 59 -2.27 -15.90 5.71
C GLY A 59 -1.40 -14.65 5.74
N PRO A 60 -0.13 -14.73 5.32
CA PRO A 60 0.74 -13.55 5.32
C PRO A 60 0.22 -12.49 4.35
N VAL A 61 0.43 -11.22 4.69
CA VAL A 61 0.24 -10.11 3.76
C VAL A 61 1.59 -9.55 3.32
N ASP A 62 1.65 -9.06 2.08
CA ASP A 62 2.90 -8.65 1.44
C ASP A 62 3.60 -7.55 2.22
N ASP A 63 2.89 -6.48 2.57
CA ASP A 63 3.42 -5.41 3.40
C ASP A 63 2.35 -4.83 4.34
N VAL A 64 2.79 -4.35 5.51
CA VAL A 64 1.98 -3.50 6.39
C VAL A 64 2.74 -2.20 6.63
N LEU A 65 2.05 -1.09 6.44
CA LEU A 65 2.56 0.26 6.62
C LEU A 65 2.36 0.69 8.07
N PHE A 66 3.46 1.09 8.72
CA PHE A 66 3.46 1.58 10.10
C PHE A 66 3.93 3.02 10.16
N VAL A 67 3.24 3.82 10.97
CA VAL A 67 3.74 5.13 11.41
C VAL A 67 3.83 5.10 12.92
N ASP A 68 5.02 5.35 13.44
CA ASP A 68 5.38 5.09 14.83
C ASP A 68 5.15 3.61 15.18
N HIS A 69 4.26 3.35 16.13
CA HIS A 69 3.83 2.01 16.53
C HIS A 69 2.49 1.59 15.90
N ASP A 70 1.91 2.41 15.04
CA ASP A 70 0.57 2.14 14.53
C ASP A 70 0.59 1.54 13.13
N ALA A 71 -0.05 0.38 12.96
CA ALA A 71 -0.43 -0.12 11.65
C ALA A 71 -1.49 0.81 11.03
N VAL A 72 -1.15 1.46 9.92
CA VAL A 72 -2.06 2.39 9.23
C VAL A 72 -2.62 1.83 7.93
N ALA A 73 -1.91 0.92 7.26
CA ALA A 73 -2.44 0.29 6.07
C ALA A 73 -1.88 -1.11 5.82
N VAL A 74 -2.67 -1.95 5.18
CA VAL A 74 -2.25 -3.24 4.62
C VAL A 74 -2.06 -3.08 3.11
N VAL A 75 -1.02 -3.70 2.55
CA VAL A 75 -0.69 -3.64 1.13
C VAL A 75 -0.53 -5.05 0.57
N GLU A 76 -1.22 -5.32 -0.53
CA GLU A 76 -1.08 -6.55 -1.29
C GLU A 76 -0.43 -6.27 -2.65
N ALA A 77 0.68 -6.93 -2.90
CA ALA A 77 1.39 -6.92 -4.16
C ALA A 77 0.89 -8.05 -5.07
N LYS A 78 0.74 -7.76 -6.35
CA LYS A 78 0.35 -8.75 -7.36
C LYS A 78 1.26 -8.69 -8.56
N ARG A 79 1.32 -9.82 -9.28
CA ARG A 79 1.99 -9.89 -10.57
C ARG A 79 1.36 -8.89 -11.55
N GLY A 80 2.18 -8.39 -12.48
CA GLY A 80 1.81 -7.31 -13.40
C GLY A 80 0.53 -7.51 -14.21
N SER A 81 0.11 -8.76 -14.43
CA SER A 81 -1.04 -9.17 -15.24
C SER A 81 -2.37 -9.30 -14.47
N VAL A 82 -2.37 -9.14 -13.14
CA VAL A 82 -3.57 -9.36 -12.30
C VAL A 82 -4.47 -8.12 -12.25
N ASP A 83 -5.79 -8.36 -12.23
CA ASP A 83 -6.83 -7.37 -11.97
C ASP A 83 -6.78 -6.88 -10.52
N VAL A 84 -6.17 -5.71 -10.30
CA VAL A 84 -5.92 -5.15 -8.97
C VAL A 84 -7.21 -4.83 -8.17
N PRO A 85 -8.27 -4.23 -8.77
CA PRO A 85 -9.56 -4.02 -8.09
C PRO A 85 -10.14 -5.26 -7.42
N GLY A 86 -10.21 -6.39 -8.12
CA GLY A 86 -10.80 -7.62 -7.59
C GLY A 86 -10.00 -8.20 -6.42
N VAL A 87 -8.69 -7.97 -6.40
CA VAL A 87 -7.81 -8.40 -5.30
C VAL A 87 -8.08 -7.61 -4.03
N LEU A 88 -8.33 -6.30 -4.15
CA LEU A 88 -8.54 -5.43 -2.98
C LEU A 88 -9.78 -5.82 -2.18
N GLU A 89 -10.80 -6.39 -2.83
CA GLU A 89 -12.07 -6.80 -2.23
C GLU A 89 -11.98 -8.11 -1.42
N HIS A 90 -10.81 -8.76 -1.36
CA HIS A 90 -10.65 -10.06 -0.72
C HIS A 90 -9.55 -10.07 0.36
N GLN A 91 -8.33 -10.47 0.00
CA GLN A 91 -7.25 -10.75 0.96
C GLN A 91 -6.91 -9.53 1.85
N PRO A 92 -6.76 -8.30 1.32
CA PRO A 92 -6.34 -7.16 2.14
C PRO A 92 -7.34 -6.80 3.24
N ILE A 93 -8.65 -6.92 2.94
CA ILE A 93 -9.73 -6.63 3.90
C ILE A 93 -9.80 -7.69 5.00
N ARG A 94 -9.55 -8.96 4.66
CA ARG A 94 -9.44 -10.03 5.67
C ARG A 94 -8.24 -9.80 6.57
N CYS A 95 -7.05 -9.62 5.98
CA CYS A 95 -5.82 -9.34 6.72
C CYS A 95 -5.92 -8.11 7.62
N ALA A 96 -6.66 -7.07 7.22
CA ALA A 96 -6.88 -5.88 8.04
C ALA A 96 -7.67 -6.14 9.33
N ARG A 97 -8.40 -7.27 9.44
CA ARG A 97 -9.10 -7.70 10.67
C ARG A 97 -8.24 -8.61 11.56
N ASP A 98 -7.25 -9.25 10.98
CA ASP A 98 -6.63 -10.48 11.48
C ASP A 98 -5.13 -10.35 11.77
N LEU A 99 -4.64 -9.12 11.88
CA LEU A 99 -3.25 -8.83 12.20
C LEU A 99 -2.89 -9.41 13.58
N HIS A 100 -1.65 -9.88 13.69
CA HIS A 100 -1.18 -10.42 14.97
C HIS A 100 -1.24 -9.31 16.06
N PRO A 101 -1.72 -9.62 17.29
CA PRO A 101 -1.95 -8.60 18.32
C PRO A 101 -0.75 -7.71 18.66
N ASP A 102 0.47 -8.23 18.51
CA ASP A 102 1.73 -7.47 18.73
C ASP A 102 2.02 -6.40 17.65
N LEU A 103 1.22 -6.35 16.59
CA LEU A 103 1.29 -5.36 15.51
C LEU A 103 0.09 -4.43 15.47
N VAL A 104 -0.93 -4.71 16.27
CA VAL A 104 -2.09 -3.83 16.35
C VAL A 104 -1.61 -2.52 16.96
N GLY A 105 -1.84 -1.44 16.23
CA GLY A 105 -1.44 -0.11 16.66
C GLY A 105 -2.10 0.32 17.97
N ARG A 106 -1.64 1.44 18.52
CA ARG A 106 -2.29 2.09 19.66
C ARG A 106 -3.64 2.69 19.29
N HIS A 107 -3.89 2.91 17.99
CA HIS A 107 -5.10 3.52 17.48
C HIS A 107 -5.96 2.52 16.70
N GLY A 108 -7.20 2.34 17.16
CA GLY A 108 -8.17 1.39 16.63
C GLY A 108 -8.96 0.73 17.78
N PRO A 109 -9.80 -0.28 17.48
CA PRO A 109 -10.14 -0.76 16.14
C PRO A 109 -11.02 0.24 15.36
N TRP A 110 -11.14 0.00 14.06
CA TRP A 110 -11.95 0.76 13.11
C TRP A 110 -13.16 -0.07 12.68
N GLY A 111 -14.18 -0.10 13.54
CA GLY A 111 -15.25 -1.09 13.42
C GLY A 111 -14.70 -2.49 13.66
N GLU A 112 -14.85 -3.37 12.67
CA GLU A 112 -14.30 -4.74 12.72
C GLU A 112 -12.81 -4.83 12.32
N HIS A 113 -12.22 -3.74 11.81
CA HIS A 113 -10.86 -3.77 11.25
C HIS A 113 -9.83 -3.24 12.25
N GLN A 114 -8.71 -3.94 12.40
CA GLN A 114 -7.56 -3.47 13.18
C GLN A 114 -6.77 -2.38 12.43
N VAL A 115 -6.84 -2.38 11.10
CA VAL A 115 -6.16 -1.40 10.22
C VAL A 115 -7.17 -0.67 9.35
N PRO A 116 -7.11 0.68 9.24
CA PRO A 116 -8.17 1.46 8.61
C PRO A 116 -8.11 1.47 7.08
N PHE A 117 -6.95 1.21 6.49
CA PHE A 117 -6.73 1.39 5.05
C PHE A 117 -6.16 0.13 4.40
N THR A 118 -6.57 -0.13 3.17
CA THR A 118 -5.99 -1.20 2.34
C THR A 118 -5.55 -0.68 0.99
N PHE A 119 -4.47 -1.26 0.49
CA PHE A 119 -3.96 -1.04 -0.85
C PHE A 119 -3.76 -2.36 -1.58
N ALA A 120 -3.92 -2.32 -2.90
CA ALA A 120 -3.49 -3.37 -3.80
C ALA A 120 -2.73 -2.74 -4.97
N THR A 121 -1.67 -3.40 -5.45
CA THR A 121 -0.85 -2.86 -6.53
C THR A 121 -0.17 -3.96 -7.33
N ASN A 122 0.11 -3.68 -8.59
CA ASN A 122 0.95 -4.53 -9.43
C ASN A 122 2.29 -3.86 -9.83
N GLY A 123 2.65 -2.78 -9.12
CA GLY A 123 3.89 -2.03 -9.32
C GLY A 123 3.94 -1.16 -10.58
N ARG A 124 2.96 -1.24 -11.48
CA ARG A 124 2.91 -0.42 -12.69
C ARG A 124 2.42 1.01 -12.38
N PRO A 125 2.82 2.04 -13.14
CA PRO A 125 2.26 3.37 -12.98
C PRO A 125 0.76 3.42 -13.32
N THR A 126 -0.01 4.21 -12.57
CA THR A 126 -1.41 4.49 -12.90
C THR A 126 -1.47 5.54 -14.01
N LEU A 127 -1.99 5.17 -15.18
CA LEU A 127 -2.18 6.09 -16.31
C LEU A 127 -3.54 6.77 -16.21
N LYS A 128 -3.57 8.11 -16.09
CA LYS A 128 -4.81 8.90 -15.95
C LYS A 128 -5.81 8.71 -17.10
N GLN A 129 -5.32 8.40 -18.30
CA GLN A 129 -6.11 8.34 -19.52
C GLN A 129 -6.78 7.00 -19.75
N VAL A 130 -6.40 5.95 -19.02
CA VAL A 130 -6.90 4.60 -19.24
C VAL A 130 -7.40 4.04 -17.92
N LYS A 131 -8.69 3.66 -17.88
CA LYS A 131 -9.29 2.86 -16.79
C LYS A 131 -8.69 1.46 -16.80
N THR A 132 -7.38 1.37 -16.55
CA THR A 132 -6.66 0.11 -16.46
C THR A 132 -6.88 -0.49 -15.08
N LYS A 133 -7.03 -1.81 -15.04
CA LYS A 133 -7.00 -2.64 -13.83
C LYS A 133 -5.58 -2.73 -13.23
N ARG A 134 -4.79 -1.66 -13.36
CA ARG A 134 -3.35 -1.58 -13.06
C ARG A 134 -3.10 -0.43 -12.09
N GLY A 135 -1.89 -0.38 -11.53
CA GLY A 135 -1.49 0.68 -10.62
C GLY A 135 -1.93 0.44 -9.19
N VAL A 136 -1.93 1.51 -8.39
CA VAL A 136 -2.25 1.45 -6.96
C VAL A 136 -3.74 1.69 -6.78
N TRP A 137 -4.39 0.78 -6.07
CA TRP A 137 -5.79 0.89 -5.66
C TRP A 137 -5.87 0.99 -4.15
N PHE A 138 -6.88 1.72 -3.66
CA PHE A 138 -7.04 2.04 -2.26
C PHE A 138 -8.50 1.92 -1.83
N ARG A 139 -8.71 1.45 -0.60
CA ARG A 139 -10.00 1.49 0.10
C ARG A 139 -9.80 1.94 1.55
N ASP A 140 -10.76 2.73 2.02
CA ASP A 140 -10.90 3.13 3.43
C ASP A 140 -11.93 2.23 4.09
N LEU A 141 -11.52 1.41 5.05
CA LEU A 141 -12.36 0.39 5.70
C LEU A 141 -13.10 0.89 6.93
N ARG A 142 -12.99 2.18 7.25
CA ARG A 142 -13.67 2.75 8.44
C ARG A 142 -15.18 2.86 8.26
N LEU A 143 -15.67 2.83 7.03
CA LEU A 143 -17.08 2.76 6.66
C LEU A 143 -17.26 1.76 5.51
N ASP A 144 -18.19 0.83 5.65
CA ASP A 144 -18.41 -0.22 4.65
C ASP A 144 -18.83 0.34 3.27
N THR A 145 -19.47 1.51 3.27
CA THR A 145 -19.92 2.22 2.06
C THR A 145 -18.79 2.87 1.26
N ASN A 146 -17.57 2.92 1.81
CA ASN A 146 -16.42 3.45 1.10
C ASN A 146 -16.04 2.54 -0.07
N LEU A 147 -15.98 3.13 -1.27
CA LEU A 147 -15.64 2.43 -2.49
C LEU A 147 -14.14 2.38 -2.74
N THR A 148 -13.70 1.26 -3.31
CA THR A 148 -12.38 1.07 -3.88
C THR A 148 -12.13 2.06 -5.02
N LYS A 149 -10.97 2.73 -5.02
CA LYS A 149 -10.61 3.74 -6.03
C LYS A 149 -9.14 3.65 -6.46
N PRO A 150 -8.82 3.96 -7.73
CA PRO A 150 -7.45 4.03 -8.20
C PRO A 150 -6.77 5.29 -7.65
N LEU A 151 -5.46 5.21 -7.43
CA LEU A 151 -4.60 6.31 -7.03
C LEU A 151 -3.53 6.58 -8.09
N VAL A 152 -3.20 7.86 -8.29
CA VAL A 152 -2.12 8.29 -9.19
C VAL A 152 -0.74 8.15 -8.53
N GLY A 153 -0.70 7.97 -7.21
CA GLY A 153 0.52 7.78 -6.42
C GLY A 153 0.19 7.29 -5.01
N TRP A 154 1.23 6.98 -4.24
CA TRP A 154 1.09 6.57 -2.85
C TRP A 154 0.80 7.74 -1.93
N TRP A 155 0.12 7.44 -0.83
CA TRP A 155 -0.04 8.39 0.26
C TRP A 155 1.27 8.52 1.05
N THR A 156 1.52 9.71 1.59
CA THR A 156 2.63 9.91 2.51
C THR A 156 2.28 9.35 3.89
N PRO A 157 3.28 9.04 4.73
CA PRO A 157 3.07 8.64 6.13
C PRO A 157 2.20 9.63 6.90
N GLU A 158 2.48 10.93 6.76
CA GLU A 158 1.75 12.00 7.43
C GLU A 158 0.31 12.07 6.93
N GLY A 159 0.10 11.84 5.63
CA GLY A 159 -1.23 11.80 5.03
C GLY A 159 -2.10 10.68 5.59
N LEU A 160 -1.57 9.45 5.67
CA LEU A 160 -2.31 8.34 6.28
C LEU A 160 -2.52 8.55 7.80
N LYS A 161 -1.50 9.03 8.52
CA LYS A 161 -1.62 9.32 9.96
C LYS A 161 -2.69 10.38 10.24
N ALA A 162 -2.72 11.47 9.46
CA ALA A 162 -3.73 12.51 9.59
C ALA A 162 -5.12 12.00 9.21
N ALA A 163 -5.23 11.28 8.09
CA ALA A 163 -6.51 10.74 7.64
C ALA A 163 -7.09 9.71 8.60
N ARG A 164 -6.28 8.96 9.35
CA ARG A 164 -6.79 8.05 10.39
C ARG A 164 -7.64 8.78 11.43
N GLY A 165 -7.24 9.99 11.84
CA GLY A 165 -7.94 10.82 12.83
C GLY A 165 -9.05 11.72 12.27
N GLY A 166 -9.33 11.69 10.96
CA GLY A 166 -10.32 12.57 10.33
C GLY A 166 -10.79 12.11 8.94
N GLY A 167 -11.41 13.00 8.17
CA GLY A 167 -11.79 12.72 6.78
C GLY A 167 -10.57 12.65 5.84
N VAL A 168 -10.62 11.76 4.85
CA VAL A 168 -9.59 11.51 3.81
C VAL A 168 -9.28 12.75 2.94
N ALA A 169 -10.06 13.82 3.02
CA ALA A 169 -10.06 14.91 2.04
C ALA A 169 -8.86 15.90 2.11
N ARG A 170 -8.06 15.91 3.18
CA ARG A 170 -7.10 17.02 3.42
C ARG A 170 -5.63 16.75 3.08
N VAL A 171 -5.19 15.49 2.96
CA VAL A 171 -3.80 15.15 2.62
C VAL A 171 -3.81 13.95 1.69
N GLY A 172 -3.94 14.22 0.40
CA GLY A 172 -4.05 13.21 -0.65
C GLY A 172 -2.71 12.57 -1.04
N PRO A 173 -2.73 11.60 -1.98
CA PRO A 173 -1.53 10.98 -2.51
C PRO A 173 -0.57 12.02 -3.11
N LYS A 174 0.74 11.83 -2.90
CA LYS A 174 1.76 12.67 -3.53
C LYS A 174 1.73 12.40 -5.04
N PRO A 175 1.55 13.41 -5.90
CA PRO A 175 1.64 13.20 -7.33
C PRO A 175 3.03 12.67 -7.68
N PRO A 176 3.16 11.74 -8.64
CA PRO A 176 4.46 11.28 -9.10
C PRO A 176 5.28 12.50 -9.57
N ALA A 177 6.56 12.53 -9.22
CA ALA A 177 7.47 13.56 -9.73
C ALA A 177 7.41 13.50 -11.26
N LEU A 178 6.95 14.58 -11.90
CA LEU A 178 6.98 14.70 -13.34
C LEU A 178 8.46 14.64 -13.74
N LEU A 179 8.87 13.58 -14.44
CA LEU A 179 10.14 13.57 -15.13
C LEU A 179 10.12 14.76 -16.10
N GLY A 180 11.15 15.59 -16.02
CA GLY A 180 11.20 16.98 -16.50
C GLY A 180 10.57 17.25 -17.87
N GLY A 181 9.94 18.42 -17.94
CA GLY A 181 9.46 19.02 -19.17
C GLY A 181 10.59 19.20 -20.18
N TRP A 182 10.18 19.12 -21.45
CA TRP A 182 11.04 19.27 -22.61
C TRP A 182 11.64 20.69 -22.60
N ALA A 183 12.95 20.77 -22.76
CA ALA A 183 13.61 21.92 -23.35
C ALA A 183 14.01 21.53 -24.78
#